data_AF-A0A9E5ES78-F1
#
_entry.id   AF-A0A9E5ES78-F1
#
_cell.length_a   1.000
_cell.length_b   1.000
_cell.length_c   1.000
_cell.angle_alpha   90.00
_cell.angle_beta   90.00
_cell.angle_gamma   90.00
#
_symmetry.space_group_name_H-M   'P 1'
#
loop_
_entity.id
_entity.type
_entity.pdbx_description
1 polymer ?
#
loop_
_entity_poly.entity_id
_entity_poly.type
_entity_poly.pdbx_seq_one_letter_code
_entity_poly.pdbx_strand_id
1 'polypeptide(L)'
;GTASLWALKDGDLIEAKEVVMRIRAPYRSIARLETAYLGMMAQGTGWATAARAIVDAAAPTPVIAFGARHVHPNVADRLDYAAMIGGAAGASTTAGSARVARLPVGTMPHALVLIFGDTVEAALAFDRQIDEDLPRIVLVDTFRDEAEESARVAAALGAKLSGVRLDRASELGGVTPDLVTEVRGALDAAGAASAQIVVSGGLSLERIAEFKAAGAHVDTYAVGSAISGVRPIDFTADIHEIDGRPIGKRGRPSGVSPSPRLREVDLAAWRATLVPATR
;
A
#
# COMPACT_ATOMS: atom_id res chain seq x y z
N GLY A 1 21.09 -0.96 -29.48
CA GLY A 1 22.05 0.06 -29.03
C GLY A 1 22.86 -0.48 -27.86
N THR A 2 24.12 -0.07 -27.75
CA THR A 2 25.14 -0.45 -26.76
C THR A 2 24.87 0.07 -25.33
N ALA A 3 23.60 0.26 -24.97
CA ALA A 3 23.22 0.71 -23.65
C ALA A 3 23.22 -0.48 -22.67
N SER A 4 23.88 -0.29 -21.53
CA SER A 4 23.85 -1.22 -20.39
C SER A 4 23.26 -0.50 -19.19
N LEU A 5 22.44 -1.23 -18.43
CA LEU A 5 21.77 -0.74 -17.23
C LEU A 5 22.08 -1.71 -16.09
N TRP A 6 22.49 -1.17 -14.95
CA TRP A 6 22.55 -1.92 -13.71
C TRP A 6 21.66 -1.24 -12.68
N ALA A 7 20.91 -2.01 -11.90
CA ALA A 7 20.01 -1.48 -10.89
C ALA A 7 19.95 -2.40 -9.68
N LEU A 8 19.52 -1.83 -8.54
CA LEU A 8 18.97 -2.60 -7.44
C LEU A 8 17.61 -3.19 -7.82
N LYS A 9 17.12 -4.14 -7.03
CA LYS A 9 15.77 -4.67 -7.20
C LYS A 9 14.79 -3.82 -6.39
N ASP A 10 13.57 -3.68 -6.89
CA ASP A 10 12.48 -3.11 -6.10
C ASP A 10 12.35 -3.86 -4.76
N GLY A 11 12.26 -3.12 -3.67
CA GLY A 11 12.21 -3.65 -2.30
C GLY A 11 13.57 -3.75 -1.60
N ASP A 12 14.68 -3.57 -2.33
CA ASP A 12 16.00 -3.43 -1.70
C ASP A 12 16.04 -2.17 -0.81
N LEU A 13 16.53 -2.31 0.42
CA LEU A 13 16.81 -1.16 1.28
C LEU A 13 17.98 -0.36 0.72
N ILE A 14 17.89 0.97 0.75
CA ILE A 14 18.92 1.86 0.23
C ILE A 14 19.37 2.87 1.27
N GLU A 15 20.63 3.25 1.22
CA GLU A 15 21.18 4.30 2.07
C GLU A 15 21.33 5.64 1.32
N ALA A 16 21.42 6.72 2.09
CA ALA A 16 21.70 8.03 1.52
C ALA A 16 23.03 8.00 0.75
N LYS A 17 22.99 8.48 -0.51
CA LYS A 17 24.12 8.51 -1.45
C LYS A 17 24.56 7.14 -2.00
N GLU A 18 23.83 6.05 -1.72
CA GLU A 18 24.03 4.79 -2.40
C GLU A 18 23.65 4.89 -3.88
N VAL A 19 24.44 4.28 -4.76
CA VAL A 19 24.10 4.21 -6.19
C VAL A 19 23.06 3.11 -6.40
N VAL A 20 21.82 3.51 -6.71
CA VAL A 20 20.69 2.57 -6.92
C VAL A 20 20.54 2.13 -8.37
N MET A 21 21.07 2.92 -9.31
CA MET A 21 20.98 2.66 -10.74
C MET A 21 22.20 3.25 -11.44
N ARG A 22 22.72 2.53 -12.43
CA ARG A 22 23.83 2.94 -13.30
C ARG A 22 23.44 2.72 -14.75
N ILE A 23 23.60 3.76 -15.56
CA ILE A 23 23.34 3.70 -17.01
C ILE A 23 24.66 3.99 -17.73
N ARG A 24 25.03 3.11 -18.66
CA ARG A 24 26.11 3.36 -19.63
C ARG A 24 25.50 3.38 -21.02
N ALA A 25 25.49 4.53 -21.68
CA ALA A 25 24.91 4.70 -23.01
C ALA A 25 25.46 5.96 -23.70
N PRO A 26 25.32 6.09 -25.04
CA PRO A 26 25.50 7.39 -25.70
C PRO A 26 24.53 8.42 -25.09
N TYR A 27 25.05 9.52 -24.55
CA TYR A 27 24.25 10.48 -23.75
C TYR A 27 22.96 10.94 -24.45
N ARG A 28 23.03 11.23 -25.76
CA ARG A 28 21.86 11.65 -26.57
C ARG A 28 20.69 10.66 -26.52
N SER A 29 20.95 9.38 -26.27
CA SER A 29 19.91 8.35 -26.19
C SER A 29 19.14 8.36 -24.86
N ILE A 30 19.71 8.93 -23.80
CA ILE A 30 19.14 8.91 -22.44
C ILE A 30 18.85 10.30 -21.86
N ALA A 31 19.45 11.37 -22.43
CA ALA A 31 19.35 12.72 -21.89
C ALA A 31 17.90 13.18 -21.63
N ARG A 32 16.98 12.89 -22.55
CA ARG A 32 15.56 13.24 -22.43
C ARG A 32 14.78 12.41 -21.40
N LEU A 33 15.36 11.32 -20.91
CA LEU A 33 14.69 10.36 -20.03
C LEU A 33 14.96 10.64 -18.55
N GLU A 34 15.86 11.58 -18.24
CA GLU A 34 16.27 11.90 -16.87
C GLU A 34 15.10 12.22 -15.95
N THR A 35 14.25 13.15 -16.38
CA THR A 35 13.04 13.51 -15.65
C THR A 35 12.14 12.32 -15.39
N ALA A 36 12.01 11.41 -16.37
CA ALA A 36 11.11 10.27 -16.27
C ALA A 36 11.60 9.23 -15.27
N TYR A 37 12.85 8.75 -15.40
CA TYR A 37 13.34 7.72 -14.48
C TYR A 37 13.55 8.24 -13.07
N LEU A 38 13.97 9.51 -12.90
CA LEU A 38 14.09 10.12 -11.56
C LEU A 38 12.72 10.23 -10.91
N GLY A 39 11.70 10.73 -11.62
CA GLY A 39 10.35 10.85 -11.10
C GLY A 39 9.72 9.51 -10.72
N MET A 40 9.95 8.47 -11.54
CA MET A 40 9.48 7.11 -11.26
C MET A 40 10.07 6.55 -9.96
N MET A 41 11.39 6.72 -9.74
CA MET A 41 12.04 6.26 -8.51
C MET A 41 11.69 7.13 -7.31
N ALA A 42 11.63 8.45 -7.47
CA ALA A 42 11.44 9.40 -6.38
C ALA A 42 10.16 9.12 -5.58
N GLN A 43 9.01 9.10 -6.27
CA GLN A 43 7.73 8.89 -5.59
C GLN A 43 7.52 7.42 -5.20
N GLY A 44 7.91 6.49 -6.07
CA GLY A 44 7.76 5.04 -5.83
C GLY A 44 8.53 4.59 -4.57
N THR A 45 9.79 5.01 -4.44
CA THR A 45 10.59 4.68 -3.25
C THR A 45 10.03 5.36 -2.01
N GLY A 46 9.57 6.62 -2.10
CA GLY A 46 8.90 7.30 -0.97
C GLY A 46 7.70 6.53 -0.44
N TRP A 47 6.79 6.10 -1.32
CA TRP A 47 5.63 5.28 -0.95
C TRP A 47 6.02 3.93 -0.34
N ALA A 48 7.00 3.23 -0.93
CA ALA A 48 7.47 1.94 -0.43
C ALA A 48 8.12 2.06 0.96
N THR A 49 8.94 3.09 1.18
CA THR A 49 9.55 3.38 2.48
C THR A 49 8.50 3.70 3.54
N ALA A 50 7.49 4.49 3.20
CA ALA A 50 6.39 4.81 4.12
C ALA A 50 5.59 3.56 4.50
N ALA A 51 5.23 2.73 3.51
CA ALA A 51 4.56 1.46 3.75
C ALA A 51 5.40 0.52 4.63
N ARG A 52 6.72 0.44 4.41
CA ARG A 52 7.63 -0.36 5.25
C ARG A 52 7.62 0.09 6.71
N ALA A 53 7.76 1.39 6.95
CA ALA A 53 7.74 1.94 8.31
C ALA A 53 6.41 1.61 9.03
N ILE A 54 5.29 1.72 8.32
CA ILE A 54 3.96 1.40 8.85
C ILE A 54 3.81 -0.11 9.13
N VAL A 55 4.29 -0.96 8.23
CA VAL A 55 4.29 -2.42 8.40
C VAL A 55 5.16 -2.83 9.59
N ASP A 56 6.33 -2.23 9.75
CA ASP A 56 7.21 -2.44 10.92
C ASP A 56 6.51 -2.07 12.23
N ALA A 57 5.86 -0.89 12.26
CA ALA A 57 5.14 -0.43 13.43
C ALA A 57 3.95 -1.34 13.76
N ALA A 58 3.22 -1.82 12.75
CA ALA A 58 2.04 -2.66 12.90
C ALA A 58 2.35 -4.12 13.25
N ALA A 59 3.52 -4.64 12.85
CA ALA A 59 3.86 -6.06 12.97
C ALA A 59 3.60 -6.62 14.39
N PRO A 60 3.00 -7.82 14.52
CA PRO A 60 2.67 -8.77 13.45
C PRO A 60 1.35 -8.51 12.72
N THR A 61 0.57 -7.50 13.10
CA THR A 61 -0.73 -7.21 12.47
C THR A 61 -0.54 -6.76 11.02
N PRO A 62 -1.24 -7.36 10.04
CA PRO A 62 -1.13 -7.00 8.64
C PRO A 62 -1.65 -5.58 8.35
N VAL A 63 -1.05 -4.98 7.31
CA VAL A 63 -1.43 -3.66 6.79
C VAL A 63 -1.90 -3.80 5.35
N ILE A 64 -3.02 -3.16 5.00
CA ILE A 64 -3.51 -3.03 3.63
C ILE A 64 -3.47 -1.58 3.15
N ALA A 65 -3.12 -1.37 1.88
CA ALA A 65 -2.94 -0.04 1.29
C ALA A 65 -4.22 0.47 0.61
N PHE A 66 -4.84 1.52 1.18
CA PHE A 66 -6.10 2.15 0.74
C PHE A 66 -5.90 3.59 0.26
N GLY A 67 -4.67 3.97 -0.08
CA GLY A 67 -4.29 5.36 -0.42
C GLY A 67 -4.56 5.81 -1.84
N ALA A 68 -4.99 4.92 -2.75
CA ALA A 68 -5.19 5.19 -4.18
C ALA A 68 -6.03 6.44 -4.49
N ARG A 69 -7.02 6.74 -3.63
CA ARG A 69 -7.92 7.89 -3.79
C ARG A 69 -7.27 9.26 -3.55
N HIS A 70 -6.08 9.32 -2.97
CA HIS A 70 -5.37 10.58 -2.65
C HIS A 70 -4.38 11.00 -3.73
N VAL A 71 -4.19 10.19 -4.77
CA VAL A 71 -3.26 10.46 -5.86
C VAL A 71 -4.01 10.50 -7.19
N HIS A 72 -3.37 11.07 -8.22
CA HIS A 72 -3.96 11.07 -9.55
C HIS A 72 -4.19 9.62 -10.03
N PRO A 73 -5.35 9.28 -10.63
CA PRO A 73 -5.67 7.89 -10.99
C PRO A 73 -4.63 7.21 -11.91
N ASN A 74 -3.97 7.98 -12.78
CA ASN A 74 -2.88 7.49 -13.65
C ASN A 74 -1.63 6.97 -12.91
N VAL A 75 -1.52 7.17 -11.60
CA VAL A 75 -0.40 6.66 -10.78
C VAL A 75 -0.87 5.81 -9.60
N ALA A 76 -2.18 5.57 -9.45
CA ALA A 76 -2.74 4.82 -8.33
C ALA A 76 -2.24 3.37 -8.29
N ASP A 77 -2.07 2.75 -9.46
CA ASP A 77 -1.52 1.40 -9.60
C ASP A 77 -0.04 1.34 -9.16
N ARG A 78 0.73 2.40 -9.39
CA ARG A 78 2.13 2.53 -8.93
C ARG A 78 2.23 2.70 -7.43
N LEU A 79 1.32 3.46 -6.83
CA LEU A 79 1.21 3.60 -5.37
C LEU A 79 0.94 2.26 -4.72
N ASP A 80 -0.08 1.54 -5.17
CA ASP A 80 -0.46 0.24 -4.62
C ASP A 80 0.67 -0.80 -4.78
N TYR A 81 1.33 -0.82 -5.95
CA TYR A 81 2.53 -1.63 -6.18
C TYR A 81 3.62 -1.29 -5.17
N ALA A 82 4.00 -0.01 -5.04
CA ALA A 82 5.04 0.42 -4.12
C ALA A 82 4.71 0.06 -2.66
N ALA A 83 3.45 0.21 -2.25
CA ALA A 83 3.03 -0.14 -0.90
C ALA A 83 3.16 -1.65 -0.60
N MET A 84 2.80 -2.51 -1.55
CA MET A 84 2.98 -3.96 -1.41
C MET A 84 4.46 -4.38 -1.45
N ILE A 85 5.28 -3.74 -2.27
CA ILE A 85 6.74 -3.91 -2.24
C ILE A 85 7.31 -3.48 -0.87
N GLY A 86 6.76 -2.41 -0.28
CA GLY A 86 7.06 -1.99 1.09
C GLY A 86 6.58 -2.95 2.18
N GLY A 87 5.83 -3.99 1.83
CA GLY A 87 5.41 -5.06 2.75
C GLY A 87 3.93 -5.02 3.13
N ALA A 88 3.11 -4.13 2.54
CA ALA A 88 1.66 -4.22 2.72
C ALA A 88 1.14 -5.59 2.21
N ALA A 89 0.22 -6.20 2.97
CA ALA A 89 -0.34 -7.51 2.67
C ALA A 89 -1.20 -7.49 1.39
N GLY A 90 -1.86 -6.37 1.14
CA GLY A 90 -2.68 -6.16 -0.06
C GLY A 90 -2.95 -4.68 -0.33
N ALA A 91 -3.63 -4.42 -1.44
CA ALA A 91 -3.97 -3.07 -1.88
C ALA A 91 -5.37 -3.00 -2.49
N SER A 92 -5.94 -1.79 -2.54
CA SER A 92 -7.34 -1.59 -2.91
C SER A 92 -7.66 -1.70 -4.41
N THR A 93 -6.72 -1.39 -5.30
CA THR A 93 -7.02 -1.32 -6.74
C THR A 93 -6.71 -2.63 -7.46
N THR A 94 -7.57 -2.99 -8.41
CA THR A 94 -7.32 -4.11 -9.33
C THR A 94 -6.03 -3.94 -10.11
N ALA A 95 -5.78 -2.72 -10.63
CA ALA A 95 -4.60 -2.40 -11.42
C ALA A 95 -3.30 -2.51 -10.61
N GLY A 96 -3.30 -2.03 -9.37
CA GLY A 96 -2.15 -2.16 -8.46
C GLY A 96 -1.87 -3.61 -8.08
N SER A 97 -2.89 -4.34 -7.62
CA SER A 97 -2.75 -5.74 -7.20
C SER A 97 -2.31 -6.67 -8.33
N ALA A 98 -2.77 -6.42 -9.57
CA ALA A 98 -2.33 -7.16 -10.75
C ALA A 98 -0.82 -7.03 -11.03
N ARG A 99 -0.18 -5.91 -10.64
CA ARG A 99 1.28 -5.70 -10.84
C ARG A 99 2.14 -6.69 -10.06
N VAL A 100 1.62 -7.29 -9.00
CA VAL A 100 2.29 -8.31 -8.17
C VAL A 100 1.54 -9.65 -8.19
N ALA A 101 0.65 -9.86 -9.17
CA ALA A 101 -0.17 -11.07 -9.31
C ALA A 101 -0.97 -11.42 -8.04
N ARG A 102 -1.55 -10.41 -7.38
CA ARG A 102 -2.44 -10.56 -6.22
C ARG A 102 -3.86 -10.08 -6.55
N LEU A 103 -4.82 -10.53 -5.75
CA LEU A 103 -6.19 -10.01 -5.79
C LEU A 103 -6.26 -8.66 -5.03
N PRO A 104 -7.11 -7.73 -5.47
CA PRO A 104 -7.40 -6.52 -4.70
C PRO A 104 -8.14 -6.87 -3.40
N VAL A 105 -7.93 -6.05 -2.37
CA VAL A 105 -8.61 -6.18 -1.08
C VAL A 105 -9.58 -5.02 -0.91
N GLY A 106 -10.80 -5.32 -0.50
CA GLY A 106 -11.84 -4.33 -0.25
C GLY A 106 -12.88 -4.87 0.72
N THR A 107 -13.68 -3.96 1.28
CA THR A 107 -14.84 -4.29 2.11
C THR A 107 -16.04 -3.48 1.60
N MET A 108 -17.22 -3.66 2.20
CA MET A 108 -18.37 -2.83 1.83
C MET A 108 -18.15 -1.35 2.18
N PRO A 109 -18.60 -0.39 1.34
CA PRO A 109 -18.51 1.05 1.60
C PRO A 109 -19.73 1.60 2.35
N HIS A 110 -19.60 2.77 2.99
CA HIS A 110 -20.73 3.49 3.61
C HIS A 110 -21.88 3.74 2.63
N ALA A 111 -21.57 4.00 1.35
CA ALA A 111 -22.58 4.22 0.32
C ALA A 111 -23.59 3.05 0.21
N LEU A 112 -23.12 1.81 0.39
CA LEU A 112 -24.02 0.64 0.37
C LEU A 112 -24.95 0.67 1.58
N VAL A 113 -24.42 0.91 2.77
CA VAL A 113 -25.21 1.00 4.01
C VAL A 113 -26.25 2.13 3.91
N LEU A 114 -25.87 3.29 3.38
CA LEU A 114 -26.76 4.43 3.18
C LEU A 114 -27.89 4.15 2.19
N ILE A 115 -27.63 3.43 1.09
CA ILE A 115 -28.64 3.07 0.10
C ILE A 115 -29.71 2.13 0.68
N PHE A 116 -29.29 1.17 1.50
CA PHE A 116 -30.20 0.23 2.16
C PHE A 116 -30.89 0.85 3.39
N GLY A 117 -30.33 1.92 3.96
CA GLY A 117 -30.88 2.60 5.12
C GLY A 117 -30.70 1.86 6.45
N ASP A 118 -30.04 0.69 6.43
CA ASP A 118 -29.71 -0.11 7.61
C ASP A 118 -28.48 -0.99 7.33
N THR A 119 -27.60 -1.14 8.33
CA THR A 119 -26.36 -1.91 8.20
C THR A 119 -26.59 -3.40 8.05
N VAL A 120 -27.58 -3.98 8.74
CA VAL A 120 -27.89 -5.41 8.65
C VAL A 120 -28.45 -5.74 7.28
N GLU A 121 -29.39 -4.94 6.77
CA GLU A 121 -29.93 -5.12 5.42
C GLU A 121 -28.84 -5.03 4.34
N ALA A 122 -27.92 -4.06 4.47
CA ALA A 122 -26.78 -3.92 3.59
C ALA A 122 -25.81 -5.11 3.68
N ALA A 123 -25.54 -5.62 4.89
CA ALA A 123 -24.68 -6.77 5.12
C ALA A 123 -25.26 -8.06 4.53
N LEU A 124 -26.57 -8.29 4.70
CA LEU A 124 -27.27 -9.42 4.08
C LEU A 124 -27.30 -9.29 2.55
N ALA A 125 -27.45 -8.08 2.01
CA ALA A 125 -27.37 -7.85 0.57
C ALA A 125 -25.96 -8.12 0.01
N PHE A 126 -24.93 -7.71 0.75
CA PHE A 126 -23.53 -7.99 0.42
C PHE A 126 -23.26 -9.50 0.40
N ASP A 127 -23.69 -10.24 1.43
CA ASP A 127 -23.53 -11.70 1.49
C ASP A 127 -24.14 -12.43 0.30
N ARG A 128 -25.32 -11.98 -0.17
CA ARG A 128 -26.02 -12.60 -1.32
C ARG A 128 -25.31 -12.42 -2.67
N GLN A 129 -24.43 -11.44 -2.80
CA GLN A 129 -23.82 -11.07 -4.08
C GLN A 129 -22.34 -11.43 -4.20
N ILE A 130 -21.66 -11.62 -3.07
CA ILE A 130 -20.22 -11.86 -3.01
C ILE A 130 -19.94 -13.35 -3.00
N ASP A 131 -18.92 -13.79 -3.76
CA ASP A 131 -18.48 -15.19 -3.81
C ASP A 131 -18.16 -15.73 -2.41
N GLU A 132 -18.51 -16.98 -2.13
CA GLU A 132 -18.48 -17.59 -0.79
C GLU A 132 -17.09 -17.58 -0.14
N ASP A 133 -16.03 -17.60 -0.94
CA ASP A 133 -14.63 -17.60 -0.50
C ASP A 133 -14.09 -16.22 -0.12
N LEU A 134 -14.81 -15.14 -0.44
CA LEU A 134 -14.43 -13.78 -0.08
C LEU A 134 -14.91 -13.40 1.33
N PRO A 135 -14.11 -12.69 2.13
CA PRO A 135 -14.48 -12.38 3.51
C PRO A 135 -15.62 -11.35 3.57
N ARG A 136 -16.60 -11.60 4.46
CA ARG A 136 -17.65 -10.64 4.80
C ARG A 136 -17.16 -9.72 5.92
N ILE A 137 -16.49 -8.64 5.53
CA ILE A 137 -16.09 -7.57 6.46
C ILE A 137 -17.11 -6.42 6.37
N VAL A 138 -17.88 -6.22 7.43
CA VAL A 138 -19.01 -5.28 7.47
C VAL A 138 -18.61 -3.94 8.08
N LEU A 139 -19.02 -2.84 7.45
CA LEU A 139 -18.75 -1.49 7.95
C LEU A 139 -19.83 -1.08 8.97
N VAL A 140 -19.45 -0.78 10.21
CA VAL A 140 -20.40 -0.70 11.35
C VAL A 140 -20.57 0.70 11.93
N ASP A 141 -19.88 1.71 11.41
CA ASP A 141 -19.88 3.09 11.92
C ASP A 141 -20.75 4.07 11.10
N THR A 142 -21.78 3.57 10.40
CA THR A 142 -22.62 4.44 9.52
C THR A 142 -23.77 5.12 10.25
N PHE A 143 -24.51 4.40 11.10
CA PHE A 143 -25.75 4.91 11.70
C PHE A 143 -25.77 4.86 13.23
N ARG A 144 -25.37 3.72 13.80
CA ARG A 144 -25.42 3.49 15.24
C ARG A 144 -24.01 3.45 15.82
N ASP A 145 -23.97 3.32 17.15
CA ASP A 145 -22.75 2.96 17.85
C ASP A 145 -22.19 1.63 17.32
N GLU A 146 -20.88 1.58 17.14
CA GLU A 146 -20.19 0.48 16.48
C GLU A 146 -20.31 -0.84 17.25
N ALA A 147 -20.39 -0.81 18.58
CA ALA A 147 -20.56 -2.02 19.39
C ALA A 147 -21.98 -2.59 19.24
N GLU A 148 -23.00 -1.72 19.29
CA GLU A 148 -24.39 -2.10 19.02
C GLU A 148 -24.52 -2.68 17.61
N GLU A 149 -23.98 -1.98 16.61
CA GLU A 149 -24.12 -2.38 15.22
C GLU A 149 -23.34 -3.66 14.93
N SER A 150 -22.17 -3.86 15.54
CA SER A 150 -21.39 -5.11 15.47
C SER A 150 -22.16 -6.31 16.00
N ALA A 151 -22.86 -6.17 17.13
CA ALA A 151 -23.70 -7.25 17.67
C ALA A 151 -24.89 -7.56 16.75
N ARG A 152 -25.51 -6.53 16.17
CA ARG A 152 -26.62 -6.70 15.21
C ARG A 152 -26.20 -7.46 13.96
N VAL A 153 -25.05 -7.12 13.36
CA VAL A 153 -24.56 -7.80 12.15
C VAL A 153 -24.08 -9.21 12.45
N ALA A 154 -23.48 -9.44 13.63
CA ALA A 154 -23.11 -10.78 14.11
C ALA A 154 -24.34 -11.69 14.24
N ALA A 155 -25.43 -11.19 14.84
CA ALA A 155 -26.66 -11.95 14.97
C ALA A 155 -27.30 -12.30 13.60
N ALA A 156 -27.19 -11.41 12.63
CA ALA A 156 -27.81 -11.59 11.31
C ALA A 156 -27.01 -12.50 10.37
N LEU A 157 -25.68 -12.36 10.34
CA LEU A 157 -24.81 -13.15 9.44
C LEU A 157 -24.34 -14.46 10.08
N GLY A 158 -24.32 -14.54 11.41
CA GLY A 158 -23.84 -15.71 12.15
C GLY A 158 -22.43 -16.11 11.72
N ALA A 159 -22.23 -17.39 11.43
CA ALA A 159 -20.93 -17.95 11.02
C ALA A 159 -20.37 -17.37 9.70
N LYS A 160 -21.19 -16.67 8.91
CA LYS A 160 -20.73 -16.02 7.67
C LYS A 160 -20.01 -14.70 7.92
N LEU A 161 -20.16 -14.09 9.10
CA LEU A 161 -19.46 -12.85 9.42
C LEU A 161 -17.96 -13.13 9.58
N SER A 162 -17.16 -12.64 8.63
CA SER A 162 -15.71 -12.74 8.73
C SER A 162 -15.12 -11.65 9.64
N GLY A 163 -15.79 -10.51 9.78
CA GLY A 163 -15.32 -9.41 10.60
C GLY A 163 -16.08 -8.11 10.42
N VAL A 164 -15.67 -7.09 11.16
CA VAL A 164 -16.18 -5.72 11.07
C VAL A 164 -15.05 -4.75 10.74
N ARG A 165 -15.39 -3.65 10.05
CA ARG A 165 -14.49 -2.53 9.80
C ARG A 165 -14.96 -1.31 10.57
N LEU A 166 -14.03 -0.66 11.26
CA LEU A 166 -14.23 0.59 11.97
C LEU A 166 -13.56 1.72 11.18
N ASP A 167 -14.34 2.67 10.67
CA ASP A 167 -13.86 3.85 9.92
C ASP A 167 -14.35 5.18 10.53
N ARG A 168 -14.58 5.17 11.85
CA ARG A 168 -15.25 6.24 12.60
C ARG A 168 -14.71 7.62 12.23
N ALA A 169 -15.63 8.53 11.91
CA ALA A 169 -15.30 9.91 11.55
C ALA A 169 -14.48 10.63 12.63
N SER A 170 -13.53 11.46 12.21
CA SER A 170 -12.65 12.23 13.12
C SER A 170 -13.43 13.19 14.03
N GLU A 171 -14.56 13.70 13.55
CA GLU A 171 -15.49 14.57 14.25
C GLU A 171 -16.14 13.88 15.45
N LEU A 172 -16.18 12.54 15.43
CA LEU A 172 -16.65 11.69 16.53
C LEU A 172 -15.48 11.11 17.36
N GLY A 173 -14.27 11.66 17.19
CA GLY A 173 -13.06 11.22 17.89
C GLY A 173 -12.22 10.18 17.14
N GLY A 174 -12.69 9.69 15.99
CA GLY A 174 -12.03 8.60 15.26
C GLY A 174 -12.03 7.28 16.02
N VAL A 175 -11.48 6.23 15.39
CA VAL A 175 -11.35 4.93 16.06
C VAL A 175 -10.30 5.00 17.17
N THR A 176 -10.66 4.58 18.38
CA THR A 176 -9.80 4.55 19.57
C THR A 176 -9.54 3.11 20.03
N PRO A 177 -8.47 2.85 20.82
CA PRO A 177 -8.22 1.53 21.41
C PRO A 177 -9.36 1.00 22.28
N ASP A 178 -10.01 1.88 23.04
CA ASP A 178 -11.14 1.53 23.90
C ASP A 178 -12.35 1.11 23.08
N LEU A 179 -12.65 1.83 21.98
CA LEU A 179 -13.72 1.45 21.05
C LEU A 179 -13.48 0.08 20.44
N VAL A 180 -12.24 -0.23 20.04
CA VAL A 180 -11.88 -1.57 19.53
C VAL A 180 -12.14 -2.64 20.61
N THR A 181 -11.80 -2.36 21.86
CA THR A 181 -12.03 -3.28 22.99
C THR A 181 -13.51 -3.49 23.24
N GLU A 182 -14.31 -2.43 23.18
CA GLU A 182 -15.76 -2.47 23.32
C GLU A 182 -16.42 -3.29 22.20
N VAL A 183 -16.05 -3.03 20.95
CA VAL A 183 -16.54 -3.79 19.77
C VAL A 183 -16.16 -5.26 19.87
N ARG A 184 -14.93 -5.58 20.30
CA ARG A 184 -14.50 -6.96 20.53
C ARG A 184 -15.40 -7.65 21.56
N GLY A 185 -15.67 -6.99 22.70
CA GLY A 185 -16.57 -7.51 23.72
C GLY A 185 -18.01 -7.73 23.21
N ALA A 186 -18.53 -6.81 22.40
CA ALA A 186 -19.86 -6.92 21.79
C ALA A 186 -19.96 -8.10 20.81
N LEU A 187 -18.95 -8.29 19.96
CA LEU A 187 -18.86 -9.44 19.05
C LEU A 187 -18.77 -10.76 19.82
N ASP A 188 -17.97 -10.82 20.88
CA ASP A 188 -17.82 -12.02 21.71
C ASP A 188 -19.12 -12.39 22.42
N ALA A 189 -19.81 -11.39 22.98
CA ALA A 189 -21.12 -11.57 23.61
C ALA A 189 -22.21 -12.02 22.61
N ALA A 190 -22.08 -11.61 21.34
CA ALA A 190 -22.94 -12.06 20.25
C ALA A 190 -22.54 -13.45 19.67
N GLY A 191 -21.52 -14.10 20.24
CA GLY A 191 -21.04 -15.42 19.80
C GLY A 191 -20.14 -15.38 18.55
N ALA A 192 -19.68 -14.21 18.12
CA ALA A 192 -18.83 -14.00 16.95
C ALA A 192 -17.35 -13.82 17.32
N ALA A 193 -16.83 -14.68 18.20
CA ALA A 193 -15.46 -14.60 18.72
C ALA A 193 -14.36 -14.71 17.66
N SER A 194 -14.66 -15.31 16.50
CA SER A 194 -13.73 -15.41 15.36
C SER A 194 -13.81 -14.25 14.37
N ALA A 195 -14.77 -13.34 14.52
CA ALA A 195 -14.94 -12.21 13.61
C ALA A 195 -13.77 -11.23 13.78
N GLN A 196 -13.11 -10.86 12.69
CA GLN A 196 -11.96 -9.95 12.72
C GLN A 196 -12.36 -8.50 12.93
N ILE A 197 -11.45 -7.67 13.44
CA ILE A 197 -11.59 -6.21 13.52
C ILE A 197 -10.57 -5.54 12.61
N VAL A 198 -11.08 -4.87 11.57
CA VAL A 198 -10.29 -4.05 10.65
C VAL A 198 -10.43 -2.59 11.04
N VAL A 199 -9.32 -1.90 11.31
CA VAL A 199 -9.33 -0.46 11.62
C VAL A 199 -8.89 0.33 10.39
N SER A 200 -9.64 1.37 10.05
CA SER A 200 -9.30 2.34 9.01
C SER A 200 -9.50 3.78 9.50
N GLY A 201 -9.22 4.75 8.63
CA GLY A 201 -9.46 6.16 8.91
C GLY A 201 -8.32 6.84 9.67
N GLY A 202 -7.52 7.65 8.97
CA GLY A 202 -6.53 8.54 9.58
C GLY A 202 -5.38 7.85 10.35
N LEU A 203 -5.06 6.60 10.03
CA LEU A 203 -3.97 5.86 10.68
C LEU A 203 -2.59 6.44 10.34
N SER A 204 -1.76 6.61 11.36
CA SER A 204 -0.35 7.02 11.28
C SER A 204 0.52 6.06 12.11
N LEU A 205 1.85 6.26 12.10
CA LEU A 205 2.77 5.48 12.94
C LEU A 205 2.43 5.63 14.43
N GLU A 206 2.11 6.86 14.85
CA GLU A 206 1.76 7.20 16.22
C GLU A 206 0.47 6.49 16.63
N ARG A 207 -0.58 6.57 15.81
CA ARG A 207 -1.85 5.89 16.12
C ARG A 207 -1.70 4.38 16.17
N ILE A 208 -0.95 3.77 15.25
CA ILE A 208 -0.69 2.33 15.29
C ILE A 208 0.06 1.95 16.58
N ALA A 209 1.03 2.77 17.01
CA ALA A 209 1.72 2.57 18.27
C ALA A 209 0.78 2.70 19.49
N GLU A 210 -0.17 3.63 19.47
CA GLU A 210 -1.19 3.78 20.51
C GLU A 210 -2.06 2.52 20.64
N PHE A 211 -2.61 2.00 19.53
CA PHE A 211 -3.38 0.75 19.54
C PHE A 211 -2.58 -0.43 20.11
N LYS A 212 -1.31 -0.55 19.70
CA LYS A 212 -0.42 -1.62 20.19
C LYS A 212 -0.07 -1.48 21.66
N ALA A 213 0.24 -0.27 22.12
CA ALA A 213 0.56 0.00 23.52
C ALA A 213 -0.63 -0.29 24.44
N ALA A 214 -1.85 0.00 23.97
CA ALA A 214 -3.09 -0.33 24.67
C ALA A 214 -3.47 -1.83 24.59
N GLY A 215 -2.79 -2.63 23.77
CA GLY A 215 -3.13 -4.04 23.55
C GLY A 215 -4.48 -4.24 22.86
N ALA A 216 -4.95 -3.26 22.09
CA ALA A 216 -6.23 -3.34 21.39
C ALA A 216 -6.22 -4.46 20.34
N HIS A 217 -7.32 -5.22 20.26
CA HIS A 217 -7.46 -6.35 19.36
C HIS A 217 -7.75 -5.88 17.93
N VAL A 218 -6.70 -5.59 17.17
CA VAL A 218 -6.80 -5.20 15.75
C VAL A 218 -6.18 -6.30 14.88
N ASP A 219 -6.99 -6.84 13.97
CA ASP A 219 -6.59 -7.90 13.04
C ASP A 219 -5.99 -7.35 11.75
N THR A 220 -6.35 -6.14 11.33
CA THR A 220 -5.80 -5.50 10.13
C THR A 220 -5.90 -3.98 10.21
N TYR A 221 -4.84 -3.29 9.80
CA TYR A 221 -4.84 -1.84 9.61
C TYR A 221 -4.98 -1.49 8.13
N ALA A 222 -6.00 -0.72 7.77
CA ALA A 222 -6.19 -0.22 6.41
C ALA A 222 -5.73 1.24 6.31
N VAL A 223 -4.54 1.45 5.73
CA VAL A 223 -3.83 2.73 5.79
C VAL A 223 -3.87 3.43 4.44
N GLY A 224 -4.22 4.72 4.47
CA GLY A 224 -4.35 5.56 3.28
C GLY A 224 -3.29 6.66 3.22
N SER A 225 -3.63 7.84 3.74
CA SER A 225 -2.88 9.09 3.58
C SER A 225 -1.45 9.02 4.11
N ALA A 226 -1.18 8.27 5.17
CA ALA A 226 0.17 8.10 5.72
C ALA A 226 1.14 7.38 4.75
N ILE A 227 0.62 6.63 3.78
CA ILE A 227 1.42 6.07 2.68
C ILE A 227 1.36 7.02 1.49
N SER A 228 0.17 7.35 1.01
CA SER A 228 0.00 8.05 -0.28
C SER A 228 0.52 9.49 -0.27
N GLY A 229 0.47 10.17 0.88
CA GLY A 229 0.78 11.58 1.05
C GLY A 229 2.23 11.90 1.36
N VAL A 230 3.13 10.91 1.38
CA VAL A 230 4.54 11.15 1.69
C VAL A 230 5.26 11.91 0.57
N ARG A 231 6.28 12.66 0.98
CA ARG A 231 7.14 13.38 0.04
C ARG A 231 8.00 12.39 -0.76
N PRO A 232 8.20 12.64 -2.07
CA PRO A 232 9.15 11.88 -2.86
C PRO A 232 10.59 12.00 -2.34
N ILE A 233 11.42 11.01 -2.66
CA ILE A 233 12.85 11.03 -2.35
C ILE A 233 13.61 11.70 -3.50
N ASP A 234 14.45 12.69 -3.18
CA ASP A 234 15.21 13.46 -4.16
C ASP A 234 16.38 12.66 -4.77
N PHE A 235 16.08 11.83 -5.76
CA PHE A 235 17.11 11.21 -6.59
C PHE A 235 17.76 12.22 -7.54
N THR A 236 19.07 12.11 -7.70
CA THR A 236 19.83 12.86 -8.71
C THR A 236 20.58 11.92 -9.63
N ALA A 237 20.63 12.24 -10.92
CA ALA A 237 21.51 11.57 -11.87
C ALA A 237 22.66 12.50 -12.24
N ASP A 238 23.86 11.96 -12.26
CA ASP A 238 25.09 12.71 -12.55
C ASP A 238 25.98 11.88 -13.49
N ILE A 239 26.71 12.55 -14.38
CA ILE A 239 27.75 11.90 -15.18
C ILE A 239 28.99 11.73 -14.31
N HIS A 240 29.47 10.49 -14.24
CA HIS A 240 30.68 10.12 -13.49
C HIS A 240 31.84 9.66 -14.40
N GLU A 241 31.57 9.41 -15.68
CA GLU A 241 32.55 8.95 -16.66
C GLU A 241 32.10 9.35 -18.08
N ILE A 242 33.04 9.78 -18.93
CA ILE A 242 32.82 10.00 -20.36
C ILE A 242 33.92 9.26 -21.13
N ASP A 243 33.54 8.39 -22.07
CA ASP A 243 34.45 7.63 -22.93
C ASP A 243 35.59 6.92 -22.15
N GLY A 244 35.27 6.33 -21.01
CA GLY A 244 36.23 5.63 -20.14
C GLY A 244 37.08 6.53 -19.24
N ARG A 245 36.87 7.86 -19.29
CA ARG A 245 37.62 8.84 -18.48
C ARG A 245 36.77 9.28 -17.28
N PRO A 246 37.27 9.09 -16.04
CA PRO A 246 36.61 9.60 -14.85
C PRO A 246 36.42 11.12 -14.91
N ILE A 247 35.20 11.59 -14.68
CA ILE A 247 34.85 13.02 -14.62
C ILE A 247 33.62 13.22 -13.73
N GLY A 248 33.47 14.36 -13.09
CA GLY A 248 32.29 14.63 -12.25
C GLY A 248 32.11 16.10 -11.96
N LYS A 249 30.86 16.50 -11.65
CA LYS A 249 30.58 17.86 -11.17
C LYS A 249 31.10 18.05 -9.74
N ARG A 250 31.29 19.30 -9.33
CA ARG A 250 31.68 19.64 -7.94
C ARG A 250 30.74 18.99 -6.93
N GLY A 251 31.29 18.40 -5.88
CA GLY A 251 30.53 17.72 -4.82
C GLY A 251 30.08 16.29 -5.17
N ARG A 252 30.57 15.72 -6.28
CA ARG A 252 30.35 14.32 -6.66
C ARG A 252 31.69 13.62 -6.94
N PRO A 253 31.83 12.34 -6.57
CA PRO A 253 33.03 11.58 -6.92
C PRO A 253 33.14 11.43 -8.44
N SER A 254 34.35 11.41 -8.99
CA SER A 254 34.60 11.08 -10.40
C SER A 254 34.87 9.59 -10.56
N GLY A 255 34.47 9.02 -11.69
CA GLY A 255 34.65 7.60 -12.00
C GLY A 255 33.54 6.71 -11.47
N VAL A 256 33.61 5.43 -11.82
CA VAL A 256 32.62 4.42 -11.44
C VAL A 256 32.69 4.16 -9.93
N SER A 257 31.67 4.59 -9.18
CA SER A 257 31.55 4.30 -7.74
C SER A 257 31.40 2.79 -7.47
N PRO A 258 32.04 2.22 -6.43
CA PRO A 258 31.76 0.85 -6.00
C PRO A 258 30.28 0.67 -5.66
N SER A 259 29.65 -0.33 -6.24
CA SER A 259 28.21 -0.58 -6.10
C SER A 259 27.91 -2.08 -6.24
N PRO A 260 28.40 -2.90 -5.30
CA PRO A 260 28.45 -4.37 -5.44
C PRO A 260 27.07 -5.04 -5.51
N ARG A 261 26.02 -4.32 -5.06
CA ARG A 261 24.63 -4.80 -5.09
C ARG A 261 23.94 -4.60 -6.44
N LEU A 262 24.47 -3.72 -7.29
CA LEU A 262 23.87 -3.48 -8.61
C LEU A 262 24.01 -4.73 -9.48
N ARG A 263 22.90 -5.11 -10.11
CA ARG A 263 22.84 -6.24 -11.03
C ARG A 263 22.56 -5.72 -12.42
N GLU A 264 23.19 -6.33 -13.41
CA GLU A 264 22.89 -6.00 -14.81
C GLU A 264 21.43 -6.35 -15.10
N VAL A 265 20.70 -5.40 -15.65
CA VAL A 265 19.31 -5.60 -16.06
C VAL A 265 19.34 -6.18 -17.47
N ASP A 266 18.77 -7.37 -17.64
CA ASP A 266 18.61 -7.96 -18.96
C ASP A 266 17.58 -7.17 -19.79
N LEU A 267 18.10 -6.28 -20.62
CA LEU A 267 17.30 -5.48 -21.54
C LEU A 267 16.79 -6.30 -22.74
N ALA A 268 17.32 -7.51 -23.00
CA ALA A 268 16.86 -8.34 -24.12
C ALA A 268 15.46 -8.89 -23.85
N ALA A 269 15.20 -9.39 -22.64
CA ALA A 269 13.88 -9.84 -22.22
C ALA A 269 12.82 -8.73 -22.35
N TRP A 270 13.15 -7.50 -21.92
CA TRP A 270 12.24 -6.35 -22.07
C TRP A 270 12.05 -5.93 -23.52
N ARG A 271 13.09 -5.96 -24.36
CA ARG A 271 12.94 -5.67 -25.80
C ARG A 271 12.03 -6.68 -26.50
N ALA A 272 12.05 -7.95 -26.07
CA ALA A 272 11.19 -8.98 -26.62
C ALA A 272 9.69 -8.72 -26.33
N THR A 273 9.34 -8.07 -25.21
CA THR A 273 7.95 -7.71 -24.89
C THR A 273 7.44 -6.48 -25.65
N LEU A 274 8.34 -5.66 -26.23
CA LEU A 274 7.99 -4.50 -27.05
C LEU A 274 7.72 -4.83 -28.51
N VAL A 275 8.14 -6.02 -28.98
CA VAL A 275 7.78 -6.47 -30.33
C VAL A 275 6.29 -6.77 -30.29
N PRO A 276 5.43 -6.07 -31.05
CA PRO A 276 4.02 -6.41 -31.10
C PRO A 276 3.91 -7.87 -31.51
N ALA A 277 3.04 -8.64 -30.84
CA ALA A 277 2.59 -9.90 -31.40
C ALA A 277 2.01 -9.56 -32.78
N THR A 278 2.77 -9.86 -33.83
CA THR A 278 2.32 -9.76 -35.21
C THR A 278 1.12 -10.70 -35.34
N ARG A 279 -0.08 -10.11 -35.28
CA ARG A 279 -1.31 -10.73 -35.78
C ARG A 279 -1.48 -10.35 -37.24
#